data_AF-A0A4V1K1Q3-F1
#
_entry.id   AF-A0A4V1K1Q3-F1
#
_cell.length_a   1.000
_cell.length_b   1.000
_cell.length_c   1.000
_cell.angle_alpha   90.00
_cell.angle_beta   90.00
_cell.angle_gamma   90.00
#
_symmetry.space_group_name_H-M   'P 1'
#
loop_
_entity.id
_entity.type
_entity.pdbx_description
1 polymer ?
#
loop_
_entity_poly.entity_id
_entity_poly.type
_entity_poly.pdbx_seq_one_letter_code
_entity_poly.pdbx_strand_id
1 'polypeptide(L)'
;MPRKRKQYEDDDVIPFDDPMEIKRDMFRYRCKECKYEEDVPGYVIEEFIWWEEMDKEYAKTKKSRMPTMVCPECEGTLLFKEETVD
;
A
#
# COMPACT_ATOMS: atom_id res chain seq x y z
N MET A 1 -32.96 25.89 -22.21
CA MET A 1 -31.62 25.67 -22.80
C MET A 1 -31.22 24.23 -22.52
N PRO A 2 -30.87 23.42 -23.53
CA PRO A 2 -30.43 22.05 -23.28
C PRO A 2 -28.98 22.06 -22.80
N ARG A 3 -28.72 21.51 -21.59
CA ARG A 3 -27.37 21.36 -21.05
C ARG A 3 -26.64 20.31 -21.90
N LYS A 4 -25.59 20.70 -22.61
CA LYS A 4 -24.67 19.77 -23.29
C LYS A 4 -24.14 18.79 -22.24
N ARG A 5 -24.38 17.49 -22.43
CA ARG A 5 -23.70 16.43 -21.68
C ARG A 5 -22.20 16.57 -21.98
N LYS A 6 -21.40 16.86 -20.96
CA LYS A 6 -19.95 16.74 -21.07
C LYS A 6 -19.64 15.27 -21.30
N GLN A 7 -18.97 15.00 -22.41
CA GLN A 7 -18.35 13.73 -22.71
C GLN A 7 -17.11 13.68 -21.83
N TYR A 8 -17.09 12.79 -20.84
CA TYR A 8 -15.94 12.54 -20.00
C TYR A 8 -14.97 11.70 -20.84
N GLU A 9 -13.82 12.29 -21.18
CA GLU A 9 -12.73 11.61 -21.88
C GLU A 9 -12.12 10.55 -20.94
N ASP A 10 -11.59 9.46 -21.50
CA ASP A 10 -11.02 8.26 -20.86
C ASP A 10 -9.95 8.49 -19.77
N ASP A 11 -9.68 9.72 -19.35
CA ASP A 11 -8.75 10.10 -18.27
C ASP A 11 -9.38 10.03 -16.86
N ASP A 12 -10.66 9.65 -16.74
CA ASP A 12 -11.37 9.44 -15.46
C ASP A 12 -11.27 7.99 -14.93
N VAL A 13 -10.25 7.21 -15.35
CA VAL A 13 -9.98 5.94 -14.66
C VAL A 13 -9.38 6.29 -13.31
N ILE A 14 -10.20 6.20 -12.27
CA ILE A 14 -9.73 6.26 -10.89
C ILE A 14 -8.72 5.11 -10.74
N PRO A 15 -7.47 5.34 -10.30
CA PRO A 15 -6.46 4.28 -10.18
C PRO A 15 -6.92 3.06 -9.36
N PHE A 16 -7.89 3.26 -8.45
CA PHE A 16 -8.56 2.23 -7.66
C PHE A 16 -9.56 1.33 -8.43
N ASP A 17 -9.89 1.68 -9.68
CA ASP A 17 -10.82 0.95 -10.56
C ASP A 17 -10.11 0.23 -11.72
N ASP A 18 -8.78 0.40 -11.88
CA ASP A 18 -8.00 -0.38 -12.85
C ASP A 18 -7.47 -1.69 -12.24
N PRO A 19 -8.06 -2.86 -12.58
CA PRO A 19 -7.61 -4.14 -12.05
C PRO A 19 -6.19 -4.54 -12.49
N MET A 20 -5.61 -3.91 -13.51
CA MET A 20 -4.20 -4.12 -13.91
C MET A 20 -3.21 -3.33 -13.04
N GLU A 21 -3.57 -2.12 -12.57
CA GLU A 21 -2.74 -1.38 -11.61
C GLU A 21 -2.83 -2.01 -10.22
N ILE A 22 -4.03 -2.39 -9.77
CA ILE A 22 -4.24 -3.04 -8.46
C ILE A 22 -3.47 -4.36 -8.33
N LYS A 23 -3.37 -5.13 -9.43
CA LYS A 23 -2.65 -6.42 -9.46
C LYS A 23 -1.14 -6.30 -9.64
N ARG A 24 -0.64 -5.13 -10.03
CA ARG A 24 0.76 -4.99 -10.47
C ARG A 24 1.77 -5.07 -9.33
N ASP A 25 1.39 -4.68 -8.11
CA ASP A 25 2.33 -4.57 -7.00
C ASP A 25 1.71 -5.11 -5.69
N MET A 26 1.47 -6.40 -5.56
CA MET A 26 1.11 -6.99 -4.25
C MET A 26 2.38 -7.26 -3.44
N PHE A 27 2.46 -6.71 -2.23
CA PHE A 27 3.59 -6.87 -1.32
C PHE A 27 3.20 -7.80 -0.17
N ARG A 28 3.98 -8.86 0.05
CA ARG A 28 3.70 -9.81 1.12
C ARG A 28 4.24 -9.34 2.46
N TYR A 29 3.38 -9.34 3.47
CA TYR A 29 3.72 -9.02 4.85
C TYR A 29 3.57 -10.24 5.74
N ARG A 30 4.43 -10.31 6.77
CA ARG A 30 4.39 -11.39 7.75
C ARG A 30 4.48 -10.88 9.17
N CYS A 31 3.56 -11.31 10.03
CA CYS A 31 3.60 -11.01 11.45
C CYS A 31 4.78 -11.74 12.11
N LYS A 32 5.59 -11.01 12.87
CA LYS A 32 6.72 -11.59 13.59
C LYS A 32 6.28 -12.57 14.69
N GLU A 33 5.13 -12.31 15.30
CA GLU A 33 4.62 -12.99 16.50
C GLU A 33 3.77 -14.21 16.15
N CYS A 34 2.61 -14.04 15.53
CA CYS A 34 1.69 -15.14 15.22
C CYS A 34 1.93 -15.80 13.85
N LYS A 35 2.87 -15.27 13.04
CA LYS A 35 3.20 -15.76 11.69
C LYS A 35 2.10 -15.60 10.62
N TYR A 36 1.03 -14.86 10.91
CA TYR A 36 0.05 -14.43 9.92
C TYR A 36 0.73 -13.78 8.70
N GLU A 37 0.27 -14.10 7.50
CA GLU A 37 0.78 -13.56 6.23
C GLU A 37 -0.37 -12.98 5.41
N GLU A 38 -0.14 -11.82 4.80
CA GLU A 38 -1.11 -11.13 3.98
C GLU A 38 -0.43 -10.44 2.80
N ASP A 39 -1.09 -10.47 1.65
CA ASP A 39 -0.67 -9.75 0.45
C ASP A 39 -1.36 -8.39 0.41
N VAL A 40 -0.57 -7.33 0.48
CA VAL A 40 -1.06 -5.95 0.58
C VAL A 40 -0.80 -5.22 -0.74
N PRO A 41 -1.82 -4.59 -1.35
CA PRO A 41 -1.64 -3.85 -2.59
C PRO A 41 -0.66 -2.67 -2.45
N GLY A 42 0.10 -2.41 -3.50
CA GLY A 42 1.16 -1.40 -3.52
C GLY A 42 0.67 0.00 -3.26
N TYR A 43 -0.51 0.37 -3.75
CA TYR A 43 -1.10 1.67 -3.47
C TYR A 43 -1.32 1.89 -1.95
N VAL A 44 -1.70 0.84 -1.20
CA VAL A 44 -1.84 0.93 0.26
C VAL A 44 -0.48 1.18 0.89
N ILE A 45 0.55 0.46 0.42
CA ILE A 45 1.93 0.63 0.90
C ILE A 45 2.43 2.05 0.64
N GLU A 46 2.19 2.59 -0.56
CA GLU A 46 2.57 3.96 -0.92
C GLU A 46 1.87 5.02 -0.06
N GLU A 47 0.59 4.85 0.25
CA GLU A 47 -0.12 5.74 1.18
C GLU A 47 0.53 5.72 2.56
N PHE A 48 0.83 4.55 3.12
CA PHE A 48 1.53 4.45 4.41
C PHE A 48 2.91 5.10 4.38
N ILE A 49 3.69 4.89 3.30
CA ILE A 49 5.01 5.54 3.14
C ILE A 49 4.87 7.06 3.15
N TRP A 50 3.93 7.59 2.38
CA TRP A 50 3.71 9.03 2.29
C TRP A 50 3.35 9.62 3.67
N TRP A 51 2.47 8.96 4.41
CA TRP A 51 2.10 9.36 5.78
C TRP A 51 3.30 9.33 6.74
N GLU A 52 4.12 8.28 6.69
CA GLU A 52 5.31 8.16 7.54
C GLU A 52 6.40 9.18 7.17
N GLU A 53 6.55 9.53 5.89
CA GLU A 53 7.50 10.56 5.41
C GLU A 53 7.08 11.98 5.77
N MET A 54 5.78 12.24 5.97
CA MET A 54 5.31 13.53 6.50
C MET A 54 5.88 13.82 7.90
N ASP A 55 6.06 12.78 8.72
CA ASP A 55 6.77 12.88 9.99
C ASP A 55 8.28 12.69 9.78
N LYS A 56 8.96 13.81 9.54
CA LYS A 56 10.40 13.85 9.28
C LYS A 56 11.26 13.32 10.43
N GLU A 57 10.78 13.32 11.67
CA GLU A 57 11.53 12.76 12.80
C GLU A 57 11.37 11.24 12.82
N TYR A 58 10.14 10.74 12.63
CA TYR A 58 9.86 9.32 12.53
C TYR A 58 10.57 8.68 11.33
N ALA A 59 10.53 9.31 10.15
CA ALA A 59 11.16 8.81 8.93
C ALA A 59 12.67 8.56 9.10
N LYS A 60 13.37 9.37 9.91
CA LYS A 60 14.81 9.18 10.20
C LYS A 60 15.11 7.94 11.04
N THR A 61 14.14 7.42 11.78
CA THR A 61 14.31 6.25 12.64
C THR A 61 14.20 4.93 11.87
N LYS A 62 13.63 4.97 10.66
CA LYS A 62 13.44 3.79 9.83
C LYS A 62 14.69 3.42 9.06
N LYS A 63 14.96 2.10 9.04
CA LYS A 63 16.05 1.50 8.26
C LYS A 63 15.62 1.11 6.84
N SER A 64 14.32 0.88 6.63
CA SER A 64 13.74 0.52 5.34
C SER A 64 12.62 1.49 5.02
N ARG A 65 12.43 1.76 3.72
CA ARG A 65 11.32 2.56 3.22
C ARG A 65 9.98 1.83 3.40
N MET A 66 9.98 0.50 3.52
CA MET A 66 8.75 -0.27 3.66
C MET A 66 8.06 0.00 5.01
N PRO A 67 6.73 0.23 5.01
CA PRO A 67 6.00 0.53 6.22
C PRO A 67 5.91 -0.69 7.13
N THR A 68 5.74 -0.44 8.43
CA THR A 68 5.41 -1.46 9.43
C THR A 68 3.92 -1.40 9.67
N MET A 69 3.23 -2.53 9.61
CA MET A 69 1.78 -2.60 9.82
C MET A 69 1.44 -3.35 11.09
N VAL A 70 0.19 -3.24 11.53
CA VAL A 70 -0.34 -3.93 12.71
C VAL A 70 -1.06 -5.19 12.28
N CYS A 71 -0.69 -6.32 12.89
CA CYS A 71 -1.29 -7.62 12.63
C CYS A 71 -2.77 -7.64 13.05
N PRO A 72 -3.70 -8.00 12.16
CA PRO A 72 -5.12 -8.06 12.51
C PRO A 72 -5.43 -9.19 13.51
N GLU A 73 -4.60 -10.23 13.57
CA GLU A 73 -4.85 -11.42 14.42
C GLU A 73 -4.37 -11.26 15.86
N CYS A 74 -3.27 -10.53 16.08
CA CYS A 74 -2.61 -10.48 17.39
C CYS A 74 -2.08 -9.10 17.78
N GLU A 75 -2.42 -8.05 17.02
CA GLU A 75 -1.96 -6.66 17.20
C GLU A 75 -0.42 -6.50 17.16
N GLY A 76 0.28 -7.56 16.75
CA GLY A 76 1.72 -7.60 16.63
C GLY A 76 2.25 -6.85 15.41
N THR A 77 3.57 -6.82 15.23
CA THR A 77 4.17 -6.14 14.07
C THR A 77 4.20 -7.02 12.82
N LEU A 78 3.56 -6.56 11.75
CA LEU A 78 3.70 -7.06 10.38
C LEU A 78 4.89 -6.38 9.70
N LEU A 79 5.81 -7.20 9.20
CA LEU A 79 7.01 -6.76 8.48
C LEU A 79 6.91 -7.16 7.02
N PHE A 80 7.40 -6.29 6.13
CA PHE A 80 7.52 -6.63 4.72
C PHE A 80 8.44 -7.85 4.58
N LYS A 81 7.94 -8.89 3.94
CA LYS A 81 8.71 -10.07 3.61
C LYS A 81 9.35 -9.77 2.26
N GLU A 82 10.58 -9.26 2.29
CA GLU A 82 11.47 -9.33 1.13
C GLU A 82 11.54 -10.81 0.75
N GLU A 83 10.82 -11.23 -0.29
CA GLU A 83 11.07 -12.53 -0.88
C GLU A 83 12.50 -12.44 -1.42
N THR A 84 13.44 -12.96 -0.64
CA THR A 84 14.78 -13.26 -1.13
C THR A 84 14.57 -14.25 -2.26
N VAL A 85 14.57 -13.73 -3.48
CA VAL A 85 14.85 -14.51 -4.67
C VAL A 85 16.33 -14.91 -4.52
N ASP A 86 16.55 -16.07 -3.90
CA ASP A 86 17.84 -16.77 -3.90
C ASP A 86 18.08 -17.38 -5.30
#